data_AF-A0A849ET35-F1
#
_entry.id   AF-A0A849ET35-F1
#
_cell.length_a   1.000
_cell.length_b   1.000
_cell.length_c   1.000
_cell.angle_alpha   90.00
_cell.angle_beta   90.00
_cell.angle_gamma   90.00
#
_symmetry.space_group_name_H-M   'P 1'
#
loop_
_entity.id
_entity.type
_entity.pdbx_description
1 polymer ?
#
loop_
_entity_poly.entity_id
_entity_poly.type
_entity_poly.pdbx_seq_one_letter_code
_entity_poly.pdbx_strand_id
1 'polypeptide(L)'
;NGMGGLGLILMSIIAPLAAVIVQMAISRSREYHADAVGARLAGGSNGLARALEKLGAYSRRLPMQANPATAHMFIVNPLSGRSLSSLFSTHPPLEQRVARLRGVRTPPPPPQGTNGARRPDARAQGKAFWDNLK
;
A
#
# COMPACT_ATOMS: atom_id res chain seq x y z
N ASN A 1 38.36 15.78 -25.79
CA ASN A 1 36.97 15.94 -25.27
C ASN A 1 36.31 14.59 -24.98
N GLY A 2 36.83 13.82 -24.01
CA GLY A 2 36.25 12.52 -23.63
C GLY A 2 35.37 12.57 -22.37
N MET A 3 35.63 13.53 -21.47
CA MET A 3 34.88 13.69 -20.22
C MET A 3 33.42 14.14 -20.43
N GLY A 4 33.12 14.91 -21.47
CA GLY A 4 31.75 15.35 -21.77
C GLY A 4 30.82 14.19 -22.16
N GLY A 5 31.31 13.25 -22.98
CA GLY A 5 30.50 12.11 -23.45
C GLY A 5 30.15 11.13 -22.33
N LEU A 6 31.12 10.80 -21.46
CA LEU A 6 30.88 9.96 -20.29
C LEU A 6 29.93 10.63 -19.28
N GLY A 7 30.07 11.95 -19.09
CA GLY A 7 29.16 12.72 -18.25
C GLY A 7 27.70 12.67 -18.73
N LEU A 8 27.49 12.77 -20.05
CA LEU A 8 26.16 12.67 -20.65
C LEU A 8 25.55 11.27 -20.50
N ILE A 9 26.34 10.21 -20.67
CA ILE A 9 25.89 8.82 -20.46
C ILE A 9 25.55 8.58 -18.99
N LEU A 10 26.33 9.11 -18.06
CA LEU A 10 26.02 8.98 -16.64
C LEU A 10 24.74 9.72 -16.27
N MET A 11 24.56 10.94 -16.78
CA MET A 11 23.35 11.73 -16.54
C MET A 11 22.10 11.13 -17.19
N SER A 12 22.22 10.46 -18.34
CA SER A 12 21.08 9.82 -18.99
C SER A 12 20.51 8.65 -18.17
N ILE A 13 21.30 8.06 -17.26
CA ILE A 13 20.85 7.02 -16.33
C ILE A 13 20.37 7.63 -15.01
N ILE A 14 21.10 8.60 -14.46
CA ILE A 14 20.79 9.19 -13.15
C ILE A 14 19.53 10.05 -13.21
N ALA A 15 19.35 10.85 -14.27
CA ALA A 15 18.22 11.78 -14.36
C ALA A 15 16.84 11.09 -14.34
N PRO A 16 16.60 9.99 -15.10
CA PRO A 16 15.35 9.23 -14.99
C PRO A 16 15.11 8.63 -13.60
N LEU A 17 16.15 8.12 -12.93
CA LEU A 17 16.02 7.55 -11.59
C LEU A 17 15.64 8.63 -10.56
N ALA A 18 16.27 9.80 -10.63
CA ALA A 18 15.92 10.94 -9.81
C ALA A 18 14.48 11.41 -10.08
N ALA A 19 14.07 11.47 -11.35
CA ALA A 19 12.71 11.84 -11.74
C ALA A 19 11.67 10.88 -11.15
N VAL A 20 11.92 9.57 -11.17
CA VAL A 20 11.04 8.55 -10.56
C VAL A 20 10.90 8.77 -9.05
N ILE A 21 12.00 9.05 -8.33
CA ILE A 21 11.97 9.33 -6.89
C ILE A 21 11.13 10.58 -6.59
N VAL A 22 11.35 11.66 -7.34
CA VAL A 22 10.59 12.91 -7.20
C VAL A 22 9.11 12.69 -7.49
N GLN A 23 8.79 12.00 -8.59
CA GLN A 23 7.41 11.69 -8.96
C GLN A 23 6.71 10.87 -7.87
N MET A 24 7.38 9.88 -7.30
CA MET A 24 6.85 9.11 -6.17
C MET A 24 6.63 9.97 -4.92
N ALA A 25 7.54 10.90 -4.63
CA ALA A 25 7.39 11.83 -3.51
C ALA A 25 6.20 12.79 -3.70
N ILE A 26 6.01 13.31 -4.91
CA ILE A 26 4.85 14.14 -5.27
C ILE A 26 3.55 13.33 -5.15
N SER A 27 3.52 12.10 -5.66
CA SER A 27 2.35 11.21 -5.55
C SER A 27 1.96 10.98 -4.08
N ARG A 28 2.92 10.63 -3.22
CA ARG A 28 2.67 10.44 -1.78
C ARG A 28 2.17 11.72 -1.10
N SER A 29 2.75 12.87 -1.44
CA SER A 29 2.32 14.16 -0.89
C SER A 29 0.88 14.50 -1.27
N ARG A 30 0.48 14.23 -2.52
CA ARG A 30 -0.90 14.38 -2.98
C ARG A 30 -1.87 13.47 -2.24
N GLU A 31 -1.48 12.22 -1.98
CA GLU A 31 -2.32 11.28 -1.22
C GLU A 31 -2.57 11.78 0.21
N TYR A 32 -1.53 12.25 0.91
CA TYR A 32 -1.69 12.80 2.26
C TYR A 32 -2.54 14.07 2.28
N HIS A 33 -2.43 14.91 1.25
CA HIS A 33 -3.29 16.08 1.11
C HIS A 33 -4.75 15.67 0.90
N ALA A 34 -5.00 14.66 0.06
CA ALA A 34 -6.34 14.10 -0.15
C ALA A 34 -6.93 13.52 1.14
N ASP A 35 -6.12 12.80 1.94
CA ASP A 35 -6.54 12.29 3.26
C ASP A 35 -6.94 13.41 4.21
N ALA A 36 -6.15 14.49 4.26
CA ALA A 36 -6.43 15.64 5.11
C ALA A 36 -7.71 16.38 4.68
N VAL A 37 -7.90 16.59 3.38
CA VAL A 37 -9.13 17.20 2.84
C VAL A 37 -10.33 16.29 3.08
N GLY A 38 -10.20 14.99 2.81
CA GLY A 38 -11.25 13.99 3.03
C GLY A 38 -11.68 13.92 4.50
N ALA A 39 -10.73 13.95 5.44
CA ALA A 39 -11.03 14.01 6.86
C ALA A 39 -11.80 15.27 7.27
N ARG A 40 -11.46 16.44 6.69
CA ARG A 40 -12.19 17.70 6.92
C ARG A 40 -13.61 17.63 6.37
N LEU A 41 -13.79 17.12 5.16
CA LEU A 41 -15.11 16.95 4.54
C LEU A 41 -15.99 15.95 5.28
N ALA A 42 -15.39 14.88 5.83
CA ALA A 42 -16.09 13.88 6.62
C ALA A 42 -16.35 14.29 8.08
N GLY A 43 -15.97 15.52 8.48
CA GLY A 43 -16.15 16.03 9.85
C GLY A 43 -15.22 15.41 10.90
N GLY A 44 -14.20 14.64 10.49
CA GLY A 44 -13.22 14.06 11.41
C GLY A 44 -12.31 13.00 10.79
N SER A 45 -11.10 12.85 11.34
CA SER A 45 -10.09 11.90 10.85
C SER A 45 -10.33 10.45 11.31
N ASN A 46 -11.04 10.25 12.44
CA ASN A 46 -11.24 8.92 13.03
C ASN A 46 -12.07 7.99 12.14
N GLY A 47 -13.12 8.49 11.50
CA GLY A 47 -13.96 7.70 10.58
C GLY A 47 -13.14 7.22 9.38
N LEU A 48 -12.38 8.12 8.77
CA LEU A 48 -11.51 7.82 7.63
C LEU A 48 -10.40 6.82 8.01
N ALA A 49 -9.76 7.01 9.18
CA ALA A 49 -8.74 6.08 9.67
C ALA A 49 -9.31 4.67 9.86
N ARG A 50 -10.50 4.53 10.47
CA ARG A 50 -11.16 3.21 10.63
C ARG A 50 -11.54 2.58 9.29
N ALA A 51 -11.93 3.38 8.30
CA ALA A 51 -12.22 2.88 6.96
C ALA A 51 -10.96 2.31 6.29
N LEU A 52 -9.83 3.01 6.38
CA LEU A 52 -8.55 2.54 5.85
C LEU A 52 -8.06 1.26 6.54
N GLU A 53 -8.25 1.13 7.84
CA GLU A 53 -7.93 -0.10 8.59
C GLU A 53 -8.77 -1.28 8.12
N LYS A 54 -10.08 -1.08 7.94
CA LYS A 54 -10.98 -2.10 7.38
C LYS A 54 -10.50 -2.51 5.98
N LEU A 55 -10.23 -1.55 5.11
CA LEU A 55 -9.73 -1.80 3.75
C LEU A 55 -8.46 -2.67 3.77
N GLY A 56 -7.47 -2.29 4.57
CA GLY A 56 -6.21 -3.04 4.71
C GLY A 56 -6.42 -4.45 5.27
N ALA A 57 -7.36 -4.62 6.21
CA ALA A 57 -7.71 -5.93 6.75
C ALA A 57 -8.35 -6.85 5.69
N TYR A 58 -9.25 -6.32 4.84
CA TYR A 58 -9.88 -7.10 3.77
C TYR A 58 -8.92 -7.41 2.61
N SER A 59 -8.09 -6.45 2.22
CA SER A 59 -7.08 -6.65 1.16
C SER A 59 -6.10 -7.80 1.50
N ARG A 60 -5.77 -7.98 2.79
CA ARG A 60 -4.90 -9.07 3.26
C ARG A 60 -5.57 -10.45 3.30
N ARG A 61 -6.90 -10.54 3.24
CA ARG A 61 -7.67 -11.80 3.44
C ARG A 61 -7.84 -12.63 2.18
N LEU A 62 -7.64 -12.07 0.99
CA LEU A 62 -7.90 -12.74 -0.29
C LEU A 62 -6.60 -12.88 -1.10
N PRO A 63 -5.70 -13.82 -0.76
CA PRO A 63 -4.70 -14.26 -1.72
C PRO A 63 -5.43 -15.00 -2.85
N MET A 64 -5.51 -14.38 -4.03
CA MET A 64 -6.01 -15.07 -5.23
C MET A 64 -5.02 -16.21 -5.56
N GLN A 65 -5.51 -17.45 -5.52
CA GLN A 65 -4.77 -18.57 -6.10
C GLN A 65 -4.91 -18.45 -7.61
N ALA A 66 -3.89 -17.90 -8.25
CA ALA A 66 -3.88 -17.73 -9.69
C ALA A 66 -2.92 -18.72 -10.34
N ASN A 67 -3.41 -19.41 -11.36
CA ASN A 67 -2.60 -20.24 -12.23
C ASN A 67 -1.76 -19.32 -13.13
N PRO A 68 -0.44 -19.55 -13.30
CA PRO A 68 0.41 -18.82 -14.25
C PRO A 68 -0.20 -18.69 -15.66
N ALA A 69 -0.90 -19.72 -16.13
CA ALA A 69 -1.58 -19.71 -17.42
C ALA A 69 -2.68 -18.64 -17.53
N THR A 70 -3.22 -18.17 -16.41
CA THR A 70 -4.31 -17.16 -16.34
C THR A 70 -3.83 -15.79 -15.87
N ALA A 71 -2.54 -15.63 -15.53
CA ALA A 71 -2.01 -14.43 -14.90
C ALA A 71 -2.15 -13.15 -15.75
N HIS A 72 -2.20 -13.28 -17.09
CA HIS A 72 -2.37 -12.17 -18.04
C HIS A 72 -3.82 -11.68 -18.18
N MET A 73 -4.80 -12.44 -17.69
CA MET A 73 -6.20 -12.01 -17.59
C MET A 73 -6.45 -11.19 -16.32
N PHE A 74 -5.48 -11.12 -15.41
CA PHE A 74 -5.55 -10.30 -14.21
C PHE A 74 -4.88 -8.95 -14.44
N ILE A 75 -5.58 -7.90 -14.04
CA ILE A 75 -5.08 -6.51 -14.05
C ILE A 75 -3.84 -6.36 -13.17
N VAL A 76 -3.66 -7.23 -12.17
CA VAL A 76 -2.54 -7.23 -11.23
C VAL A 76 -1.96 -8.63 -11.14
N ASN A 77 -0.66 -8.78 -11.46
CA ASN A 77 0.02 -10.09 -11.51
C ASN A 77 0.08 -10.76 -10.12
N PRO A 78 -0.69 -11.84 -9.91
CA PRO A 78 -0.83 -12.52 -8.63
C PRO A 78 0.39 -13.38 -8.23
N LEU A 79 1.36 -13.57 -9.13
CA LEU A 79 2.59 -14.36 -8.91
C LEU A 79 3.82 -13.51 -8.54
N SER A 80 3.67 -12.19 -8.46
CA SER A 80 4.76 -11.23 -8.23
C SER A 80 5.21 -11.12 -6.76
N GLY A 81 5.53 -12.27 -6.16
CA GLY A 81 5.93 -12.45 -4.76
C GLY A 81 6.65 -11.25 -4.09
N ARG A 82 5.91 -10.58 -3.21
CA ARG A 82 6.28 -10.31 -1.81
C ARG A 82 7.73 -9.85 -1.52
N SER A 83 8.15 -8.67 -1.99
CA SER A 83 9.14 -7.80 -1.30
C SER A 83 9.25 -6.43 -1.99
N LEU A 84 9.22 -6.41 -3.33
CA LEU A 84 9.37 -5.20 -4.14
C LEU A 84 8.10 -4.34 -4.25
N SER A 85 6.95 -4.80 -3.75
CA SER A 85 5.67 -4.08 -3.90
C SER A 85 5.63 -2.73 -3.18
N SER A 86 6.47 -2.53 -2.16
CA SER A 86 6.61 -1.23 -1.48
C SER A 86 7.38 -0.20 -2.32
N LEU A 87 8.32 -0.67 -3.17
CA LEU A 87 9.10 0.17 -4.08
C LEU A 87 8.31 0.53 -5.34
N PHE A 88 7.32 -0.27 -5.72
CA PHE A 88 6.40 -0.01 -6.85
C PHE A 88 5.00 0.46 -6.43
N SER A 89 4.76 0.67 -5.13
CA SER A 89 3.50 1.27 -4.67
C SER A 89 3.54 2.77 -4.97
N THR A 90 2.71 3.19 -5.92
CA THR A 90 2.48 4.60 -6.28
C THR A 90 1.81 5.40 -5.16
N HIS A 91 1.37 4.73 -4.09
CA HIS A 91 0.76 5.31 -2.89
C HIS A 91 1.54 4.92 -1.62
N PRO A 92 1.48 5.75 -0.56
CA PRO A 92 2.07 5.40 0.73
C PRO A 92 1.32 4.23 1.37
N PRO A 93 2.00 3.38 2.18
CA PRO A 93 1.36 2.31 2.93
C PRO A 93 0.16 2.78 3.76
N LEU A 94 -0.88 1.94 3.85
CA LEU A 94 -2.10 2.27 4.60
C LEU A 94 -1.80 2.61 6.06
N GLU A 95 -0.85 1.92 6.68
CA GLU A 95 -0.42 2.14 8.06
C GLU A 95 0.14 3.56 8.26
N GLN A 96 0.88 4.09 7.28
CA GLN A 96 1.39 5.46 7.32
C GLN A 96 0.26 6.49 7.21
N ARG A 97 -0.74 6.22 6.37
CA ARG A 97 -1.92 7.08 6.21
C ARG A 97 -2.77 7.13 7.48
N VAL A 98 -3.05 5.95 8.07
CA VAL A 98 -3.77 5.83 9.35
C VAL A 98 -3.02 6.55 10.48
N ALA A 99 -1.70 6.37 10.56
CA ALA A 99 -0.88 7.04 11.55
C ALA A 99 -0.96 8.57 11.43
N ARG A 100 -0.85 9.09 10.20
CA ARG A 100 -0.95 10.54 9.93
C ARG A 100 -2.33 11.10 10.27
N LEU A 101 -3.41 10.39 9.94
CA LEU A 101 -4.79 10.80 10.28
C LEU A 101 -5.04 10.82 11.79
N ARG A 102 -4.40 9.91 12.54
CA ARG A 102 -4.50 9.83 14.00
C ARG A 102 -3.50 10.73 14.74
N GLY A 103 -2.57 11.38 14.03
CA GLY A 103 -1.49 12.15 14.65
C GLY A 103 -0.52 11.29 15.48
N VAL A 104 -0.47 9.99 15.21
CA VAL A 104 0.43 9.05 15.91
C VAL A 104 1.65 8.73 15.06
N ARG A 105 2.75 8.38 15.70
CA ARG A 105 3.94 7.87 15.00
C ARG A 105 3.57 6.58 14.26
N THR A 106 4.05 6.41 13.02
CA THR A 106 3.78 5.22 12.21
C THR A 106 4.16 3.95 12.98
N PRO A 107 3.19 3.04 13.27
CA PRO A 107 3.52 1.77 13.89
C PRO A 107 4.32 0.91 12.91
N PRO A 108 5.23 0.04 13.39
CA PRO A 108 5.96 -0.87 12.52
C PRO A 108 4.97 -1.71 11.69
N PRO A 109 5.34 -2.10 10.46
CA PRO A 109 4.47 -2.92 9.63
C PRO A 109 4.09 -4.19 10.42
N PRO A 110 2.83 -4.65 10.32
CA PRO A 110 2.39 -5.85 11.03
C PRO A 110 3.31 -7.03 10.67
N PRO A 111 3.63 -7.92 11.63
CA PRO A 111 4.51 -9.05 11.39
C PRO A 111 4.00 -9.82 10.17
N GLN A 112 4.86 -9.90 9.15
CA GLN A 112 4.54 -10.60 7.92
C GLN A 112 4.42 -12.07 8.28
N GLY A 113 3.18 -12.56 8.34
CA GLY A 113 2.88 -13.90 8.83
C GLY A 113 3.77 -14.95 8.17
N THR A 114 4.56 -15.62 8.99
CA THR A 114 5.24 -16.87 8.64
C THR A 114 4.16 -17.88 8.25
N ASN A 115 4.30 -18.49 7.08
CA ASN A 115 3.40 -19.54 6.62
C ASN A 115 3.36 -20.67 7.66
N GLY A 116 2.20 -20.96 8.25
CA GLY A 116 2.06 -22.16 9.10
C GLY A 116 0.87 -22.24 10.07
N ALA A 117 0.21 -21.13 10.44
CA ALA A 117 -0.93 -21.23 11.37
C ALA A 117 -2.27 -21.32 10.60
N ARG A 118 -2.98 -22.44 10.78
CA ARG A 118 -4.34 -22.69 10.29
C ARG A 118 -5.24 -21.49 10.61
N ARG A 119 -5.59 -20.71 9.58
CA ARG A 119 -6.41 -19.49 9.73
C ARG A 119 -7.85 -19.88 10.12
N PRO A 120 -8.46 -19.26 11.14
CA PRO A 120 -9.85 -19.50 11.47
C PRO A 120 -10.74 -19.04 10.33
N ASP A 121 -11.82 -19.78 10.13
CA ASP A 121 -12.74 -19.67 9.01
C ASP A 121 -13.33 -18.25 8.91
N ALA A 122 -13.27 -17.69 7.71
CA ALA A 122 -13.73 -16.33 7.43
C ALA A 122 -15.24 -16.15 7.69
N ARG A 123 -16.00 -17.25 7.67
CA ARG A 123 -17.44 -17.27 7.96
C ARG A 123 -17.72 -17.10 9.46
N ALA A 124 -16.99 -17.77 10.36
CA ALA A 124 -17.12 -17.55 11.80
C ALA A 124 -16.78 -16.12 12.22
N GLN A 125 -15.74 -15.53 11.62
CA GLN A 125 -15.39 -14.12 11.91
C GLN A 125 -16.47 -13.14 11.45
N GLY A 126 -17.15 -13.43 10.34
CA GLY A 126 -18.29 -12.63 9.86
C GLY A 126 -19.47 -12.71 10.81
N LYS A 127 -19.80 -13.91 11.30
CA LYS A 127 -20.89 -14.11 12.25
C LYS A 127 -20.63 -13.43 13.60
N ALA A 128 -19.42 -13.59 14.15
CA ALA A 128 -19.04 -12.98 15.43
C ALA A 128 -19.07 -11.44 15.40
N PHE A 129 -18.78 -10.84 14.24
CA PHE A 129 -18.90 -9.40 14.06
C PHE A 129 -20.35 -8.91 14.15
N TRP A 130 -21.30 -9.63 13.54
CA TRP A 130 -22.74 -9.30 13.60
C TRP A 130 -23.35 -9.56 14.99
N ASP A 131 -22.88 -10.59 15.68
CA ASP A 131 -23.35 -10.92 17.02
C ASP A 131 -22.94 -9.85 18.06
N ASN A 132 -21.78 -9.18 17.87
CA ASN A 132 -21.32 -8.09 18.72
C ASN A 132 -21.94 -6.71 18.40
N LEU A 133 -22.84 -6.65 17.41
CA LEU A 133 -23.57 -5.45 16.99
C LEU A 133 -25.01 -5.39 17.51
N LYS A 134 -25.46 -6.44 18.21
CA LYS A 134 -26.73 -6.49 18.95
C LYS A 134 -26.48 -6.23 20.43
#